data_AF-A0A535D6P1-F1
#
_entry.id   AF-A0A535D6P1-F1
#
_cell.length_a   1.000
_cell.length_b   1.000
_cell.length_c   1.000
_cell.angle_alpha   90.00
_cell.angle_beta   90.00
_cell.angle_gamma   90.00
#
_symmetry.space_group_name_H-M   'P 1'
#
loop_
_entity.id
_entity.type
_entity.pdbx_description
1 polymer ?
#
loop_
_entity_poly.entity_id
_entity_poly.type
_entity_poly.pdbx_seq_one_letter_code
_entity_poly.pdbx_strand_id
1 'polypeptide(L)'
;MRRRLLAILRRLRRAYGDPAAPRRLAPLDELILTVLSQNTNDVNRDRAYADLRAKLPTWDEVADAPLPAIARAIRHGGLGPTKSVRLREILRTLRDRGIPLDERAFARMRSAALWDLLVGL
;
A
#
# COMPACT_ATOMS: atom_id res chain seq x y z
N MET A 1 -1.67 13.94 30.30
CA MET A 1 -1.20 13.49 28.97
C MET A 1 -1.35 14.57 27.87
N ARG A 2 -2.54 15.15 27.68
CA ARG A 2 -2.86 16.10 26.57
C ARG A 2 -1.91 17.32 26.45
N ARG A 3 -1.51 17.95 27.57
CA ARG A 3 -0.60 19.11 27.58
C ARG A 3 0.79 18.80 27.02
N ARG A 4 1.33 17.60 27.31
CA ARG A 4 2.64 17.15 26.83
C ARG A 4 2.60 16.84 25.33
N LEU A 5 1.54 16.18 24.85
CA LEU A 5 1.32 15.93 23.42
C LEU A 5 1.26 17.24 22.61
N LEU A 6 0.50 18.24 23.09
CA LEU A 6 0.42 19.55 22.44
C LEU A 6 1.75 20.30 22.44
N ALA A 7 2.58 20.14 23.47
CA ALA A 7 3.92 20.71 23.50
C ALA A 7 4.85 20.04 22.46
N ILE A 8 4.76 18.72 22.31
CA ILE A 8 5.51 17.96 21.29
C ILE A 8 5.08 18.39 19.89
N LEU A 9 3.77 18.40 19.60
CA LEU A 9 3.23 18.81 18.29
C LEU A 9 3.68 20.22 17.89
N ARG A 10 3.66 21.18 18.84
CA ARG A 10 4.16 22.54 18.59
C ARG A 10 5.64 22.58 18.26
N ARG A 11 6.47 21.79 18.97
CA ARG A 11 7.91 21.72 18.71
C ARG A 11 8.20 21.10 17.34
N LEU A 12 7.50 20.03 16.98
CA LEU A 12 7.63 19.40 15.67
C LEU A 12 7.22 20.35 14.54
N ARG A 13 6.07 21.02 14.65
CA ARG A 13 5.64 22.03 13.67
C ARG A 13 6.63 23.18 13.52
N ARG A 14 7.22 23.64 14.63
CA ARG A 14 8.24 24.69 14.57
C ARG A 14 9.52 24.24 13.86
N ALA A 15 9.91 22.97 14.02
CA ALA A 15 11.14 22.43 13.44
C ALA A 15 10.98 22.02 11.98
N TYR A 16 9.83 21.47 11.59
CA TYR A 16 9.61 20.83 10.29
C TYR A 16 8.52 21.49 9.43
N GLY A 17 7.83 22.52 9.95
CA GLY A 17 6.66 23.10 9.31
C GLY A 17 5.39 22.26 9.49
N ASP A 18 4.32 22.65 8.79
CA ASP A 18 3.13 21.80 8.67
C ASP A 18 3.36 20.71 7.63
N PRO A 19 2.91 19.47 7.90
CA PRO A 19 3.01 18.39 6.92
C PRO A 19 2.22 18.77 5.67
N ALA A 20 2.77 18.43 4.50
CA ALA A 20 2.03 18.53 3.25
C ALA A 20 0.72 17.74 3.32
N ALA A 21 -0.28 18.19 2.55
CA ALA A 21 -1.51 17.42 2.41
C ALA A 21 -1.16 15.99 1.95
N PRO A 22 -1.70 14.95 2.62
CA PRO A 22 -1.40 13.58 2.23
C PRO A 22 -1.89 13.33 0.81
N ARG A 23 -1.12 12.58 0.04
CA ARG A 23 -1.53 12.12 -1.29
C ARG A 23 -2.82 11.31 -1.14
N ARG A 24 -3.82 11.60 -1.98
CA ARG A 24 -5.06 10.83 -2.04
C ARG A 24 -4.94 9.80 -3.15
N LEU A 25 -4.78 8.55 -2.77
CA LEU A 25 -4.90 7.41 -3.68
C LEU A 25 -6.17 6.65 -3.40
N ALA A 26 -6.58 5.83 -4.37
CA ALA A 26 -7.54 4.78 -4.09
C ALA A 26 -6.99 3.88 -2.97
N PRO A 27 -7.82 3.47 -2.00
CA PRO A 27 -7.35 2.76 -0.81
C PRO A 27 -6.55 1.48 -1.10
N LEU A 28 -6.90 0.74 -2.15
CA LEU A 28 -6.16 -0.46 -2.54
C LEU A 28 -4.76 -0.11 -3.08
N ASP A 29 -4.64 0.94 -3.90
CA ASP A 29 -3.36 1.45 -4.36
C ASP A 29 -2.44 1.84 -3.20
N GLU A 30 -2.98 2.51 -2.17
CA GLU A 30 -2.23 2.87 -0.97
C GLU A 30 -1.73 1.63 -0.19
N LEU A 31 -2.55 0.59 -0.08
CA LEU A 31 -2.15 -0.68 0.54
C LEU A 31 -0.99 -1.33 -0.23
N ILE A 32 -1.08 -1.40 -1.56
CA ILE A 32 -0.03 -1.98 -2.40
C ILE A 32 1.26 -1.16 -2.31
N LEU A 33 1.16 0.17 -2.37
CA LEU A 33 2.30 1.07 -2.20
C LEU A 33 2.95 0.94 -0.82
N THR A 34 2.15 0.73 0.23
CA THR A 34 2.67 0.48 1.57
C THR A 34 3.54 -0.78 1.60
N VAL A 35 3.10 -1.88 0.98
CA VAL A 35 3.91 -3.11 0.86
C VAL A 35 5.19 -2.84 0.05
N LEU A 36 5.08 -2.11 -1.06
CA LEU A 36 6.24 -1.76 -1.89
C LEU A 36 7.25 -0.86 -1.17
N SER A 37 6.81 -0.03 -0.22
CA SER A 37 7.63 0.91 0.56
C SER A 37 8.55 0.22 1.57
N GLN A 38 8.29 -1.03 1.92
CA GLN A 38 9.07 -1.72 2.96
C GLN A 38 10.52 -1.93 2.51
N ASN A 39 11.49 -1.54 3.35
CA ASN A 39 12.93 -1.70 3.09
C ASN A 39 13.38 -1.12 1.73
N THR A 40 12.86 0.06 1.35
CA THR A 40 13.28 0.78 0.15
C THR A 40 13.12 2.30 0.33
N ASN A 41 13.44 3.07 -0.70
CA ASN A 41 13.22 4.52 -0.74
C ASN A 41 12.07 4.89 -1.70
N ASP A 42 11.61 6.14 -1.62
CA ASP A 42 10.47 6.64 -2.40
C ASP A 42 10.68 6.51 -3.91
N VAL A 43 11.87 6.85 -4.41
CA VAL A 43 12.22 6.76 -5.84
C VAL A 43 12.06 5.33 -6.37
N ASN A 44 12.56 4.35 -5.60
CA ASN A 44 12.50 2.94 -5.95
C ASN A 44 11.08 2.37 -5.79
N ARG A 45 10.35 2.79 -4.76
CA ARG A 45 8.94 2.43 -4.56
C ARG A 45 8.10 2.90 -5.75
N ASP A 46 8.21 4.17 -6.10
CA ASP A 46 7.38 4.78 -7.14
C ASP A 46 7.69 4.18 -8.51
N ARG A 47 8.97 3.91 -8.79
CA ARG A 47 9.38 3.16 -9.99
C ARG A 47 8.81 1.74 -10.00
N ALA A 48 8.89 1.01 -8.89
CA ALA A 48 8.35 -0.35 -8.81
C ALA A 48 6.83 -0.39 -8.98
N TYR A 49 6.11 0.57 -8.41
CA TYR A 49 4.67 0.71 -8.59
C TYR A 49 4.32 1.02 -10.05
N ALA A 50 5.00 2.00 -10.67
CA ALA A 50 4.79 2.34 -12.08
C ALA A 50 5.07 1.14 -13.01
N ASP A 51 6.17 0.43 -12.80
CA ASP A 51 6.53 -0.77 -13.58
C ASP A 51 5.52 -1.90 -13.40
N LEU A 52 5.00 -2.09 -12.17
CA LEU A 52 3.97 -3.08 -11.89
C LEU A 52 2.68 -2.76 -12.64
N ARG A 53 2.18 -1.52 -12.52
CA ARG A 53 0.96 -1.07 -13.19
C ARG A 53 1.08 -1.05 -14.71
N ALA A 54 2.27 -0.79 -15.25
CA ALA A 54 2.51 -0.84 -16.69
C ALA A 54 2.49 -2.28 -17.25
N LYS A 55 2.99 -3.25 -16.49
CA LYS A 55 3.07 -4.67 -16.91
C LYS A 55 1.82 -5.48 -16.57
N LEU A 56 1.13 -5.12 -15.49
CA LEU A 56 -0.07 -5.76 -14.97
C LEU A 56 -1.09 -4.65 -14.62
N PRO A 57 -1.85 -4.16 -15.62
CA PRO A 57 -2.68 -2.97 -15.49
C PRO A 57 -3.88 -3.08 -14.56
N THR A 58 -4.30 -4.29 -14.17
CA THR A 58 -5.36 -4.49 -13.19
C THR A 58 -4.85 -5.22 -11.96
N TRP A 59 -5.46 -4.96 -10.81
CA TRP A 59 -5.11 -5.70 -9.59
C TRP A 59 -5.54 -7.16 -9.68
N ASP A 60 -6.57 -7.46 -10.48
CA ASP A 60 -6.92 -8.83 -10.83
C ASP A 60 -5.79 -9.55 -11.57
N GLU A 61 -5.18 -8.91 -12.58
CA GLU A 61 -4.00 -9.48 -13.25
C GLU A 61 -2.83 -9.72 -12.30
N VAL A 62 -2.61 -8.84 -11.31
CA VAL A 62 -1.57 -9.07 -10.29
C VAL A 62 -1.91 -10.27 -9.40
N ALA A 63 -3.18 -10.46 -9.03
CA ALA A 63 -3.63 -11.59 -8.23
C ALA A 63 -3.48 -12.94 -8.96
N ASP A 64 -3.60 -12.92 -10.29
CA ASP A 64 -3.54 -14.11 -11.14
C ASP A 64 -2.14 -14.36 -11.73
N ALA A 65 -1.27 -13.36 -11.74
CA ALA A 65 0.06 -13.45 -12.30
C ALA A 65 0.95 -14.50 -11.59
N PRO A 66 1.85 -15.17 -12.33
CA PRO A 66 2.93 -15.94 -11.73
C PRO A 66 3.83 -15.06 -10.86
N LEU A 67 4.25 -15.57 -9.69
CA LEU A 67 5.15 -14.84 -8.79
C LEU A 67 6.40 -14.26 -9.49
N PRO A 68 7.07 -14.98 -10.41
CA PRO A 68 8.23 -14.43 -11.10
C PRO A 68 7.91 -13.22 -11.99
N ALA A 69 6.68 -13.10 -12.51
CA ALA A 69 6.25 -11.95 -13.29
C ALA A 69 6.11 -10.71 -12.40
N ILE A 70 5.45 -10.86 -11.24
CA ILE A 70 5.30 -9.79 -10.25
C ILE A 70 6.67 -9.37 -9.71
N ALA A 71 7.50 -10.33 -9.29
CA ALA A 71 8.85 -10.06 -8.75
C ALA A 71 9.73 -9.30 -9.75
N ARG A 72 9.65 -9.64 -11.04
CA ARG A 72 10.37 -8.95 -12.12
C ARG A 72 9.83 -7.53 -12.35
N ALA A 73 8.53 -7.33 -12.24
CA ALA A 73 7.91 -6.01 -12.37
C ALA A 73 8.37 -5.07 -11.25
N ILE A 74 8.44 -5.56 -10.01
CA ILE A 74 8.77 -4.75 -8.82
C ILE A 74 10.27 -4.77 -8.45
N ARG A 75 11.15 -5.29 -9.32
CA ARG A 75 12.55 -5.59 -8.98
C ARG A 75 13.33 -4.43 -8.37
N HIS A 76 13.00 -3.19 -8.75
CA HIS A 76 13.64 -1.98 -8.25
C HIS A 76 13.23 -1.62 -6.83
N GLY A 77 12.09 -2.13 -6.34
CA GLY A 77 11.57 -1.85 -5.02
C GLY A 77 12.25 -2.62 -3.89
N GLY A 78 13.23 -3.49 -4.17
CA GLY A 78 13.89 -4.33 -3.17
C GLY A 78 12.99 -5.47 -2.65
N LEU A 79 13.59 -6.59 -2.21
CA LEU A 79 12.89 -7.77 -1.70
C LEU A 79 11.80 -8.32 -2.65
N GLY A 80 12.03 -8.25 -3.96
CA GLY A 80 11.06 -8.62 -5.00
C GLY A 80 10.40 -10.00 -4.81
N PRO A 81 11.17 -11.09 -4.54
CA PRO A 81 10.58 -12.40 -4.27
C PRO A 81 9.58 -12.39 -3.10
N THR A 82 9.98 -11.87 -1.94
CA THR A 82 9.12 -11.79 -0.74
C THR A 82 7.89 -10.92 -0.99
N LYS A 83 8.07 -9.73 -1.56
CA LYS A 83 6.97 -8.81 -1.85
C LYS A 83 6.01 -9.38 -2.90
N SER A 84 6.49 -10.12 -3.89
CA SER A 84 5.63 -10.73 -4.90
C SER A 84 4.63 -11.73 -4.32
N VAL A 85 5.08 -12.55 -3.37
CA VAL A 85 4.22 -13.49 -2.63
C VAL A 85 3.17 -12.70 -1.86
N ARG A 86 3.63 -11.71 -1.08
CA ARG A 86 2.76 -10.93 -0.20
C ARG A 86 1.68 -10.16 -0.95
N LEU A 87 2.04 -9.50 -2.05
CA LEU A 87 1.08 -8.76 -2.89
C LEU A 87 0.00 -9.68 -3.42
N ARG A 88 0.39 -10.85 -3.94
CA ARG A 88 -0.56 -11.81 -4.52
C ARG A 88 -1.50 -12.39 -3.44
N GLU A 89 -0.96 -12.72 -2.27
CA GLU A 89 -1.75 -13.24 -1.13
C GLU A 89 -2.78 -12.23 -0.63
N ILE A 90 -2.38 -10.96 -0.49
CA ILE A 90 -3.29 -9.87 -0.11
C ILE A 90 -4.43 -9.77 -1.13
N LEU A 91 -4.10 -9.66 -2.41
CA LEU A 91 -5.10 -9.47 -3.46
C LEU A 91 -6.06 -10.66 -3.57
N ARG A 92 -5.56 -11.89 -3.47
CA ARG A 92 -6.41 -13.09 -3.45
C ARG A 92 -7.31 -13.13 -2.22
N THR A 93 -6.77 -12.85 -1.03
CA THR A 93 -7.56 -12.80 0.21
C THR A 93 -8.69 -11.77 0.12
N LEU A 94 -8.41 -10.59 -0.46
CA LEU A 94 -9.43 -9.57 -0.67
C LEU A 94 -10.51 -10.06 -1.65
N ARG A 95 -10.11 -10.64 -2.78
CA ARG A 95 -11.03 -11.20 -3.78
C ARG A 95 -11.90 -12.31 -3.20
N ASP A 96 -11.32 -13.22 -2.43
CA ASP A 96 -12.02 -14.35 -1.78
C ASP A 96 -13.06 -13.88 -0.75
N ARG A 97 -12.82 -12.71 -0.15
CA ARG A 97 -13.78 -12.04 0.76
C ARG A 97 -14.83 -11.20 0.03
N GLY A 98 -14.87 -11.26 -1.31
CA GLY A 98 -15.82 -10.51 -2.14
C GLY A 98 -15.52 -9.01 -2.23
N ILE A 99 -14.29 -8.59 -1.91
CA ILE A 99 -13.88 -7.19 -1.99
C ILE A 99 -13.38 -6.93 -3.42
N PRO A 100 -13.92 -5.91 -4.12
CA PRO A 100 -13.45 -5.59 -5.48
C PRO A 100 -12.00 -5.14 -5.46
N LEU A 101 -11.22 -5.57 -6.46
CA LEU A 101 -9.82 -5.19 -6.62
C LEU A 101 -9.67 -3.92 -7.48
N ASP A 102 -10.44 -2.89 -7.18
CA ASP A 102 -10.45 -1.62 -7.90
C ASP A 102 -10.67 -0.43 -6.95
N GLU A 103 -10.96 0.75 -7.51
CA GLU A 103 -11.22 1.99 -6.77
C GLU A 103 -12.36 1.89 -5.73
N ARG A 104 -13.25 0.90 -5.86
CA ARG A 104 -14.37 0.66 -4.94
C ARG A 104 -13.94 -0.14 -3.71
N ALA A 105 -12.70 -0.66 -3.68
CA ALA A 105 -12.16 -1.38 -2.54
C ALA A 105 -12.36 -0.57 -1.26
N PHE A 106 -12.94 -1.22 -0.24
CA PHE A 106 -13.21 -0.65 1.08
C PHE A 106 -14.18 0.54 1.13
N ALA A 107 -14.75 1.01 0.01
CA ALA A 107 -15.56 2.24 -0.04
C ALA A 107 -16.80 2.23 0.89
N ARG A 108 -17.27 1.04 1.27
CA ARG A 108 -18.45 0.85 2.15
C ARG A 108 -18.08 0.27 3.52
N MET A 109 -16.80 0.17 3.85
CA MET A 109 -16.35 -0.41 5.12
C MET A 109 -16.22 0.66 6.20
N ARG A 110 -16.76 0.35 7.39
CA ARG A 110 -16.50 1.16 8.59
C ARG A 110 -15.04 0.98 9.02
N SER A 111 -14.44 2.03 9.56
CA SER A 111 -13.02 2.03 9.95
C SER A 111 -12.60 0.86 10.87
N ALA A 112 -13.45 0.48 11.83
CA ALA A 112 -13.18 -0.67 12.70
C ALA A 112 -13.11 -2.00 11.94
N ALA A 113 -14.07 -2.25 11.05
CA ALA A 113 -14.08 -3.47 10.23
C ALA A 113 -12.92 -3.48 9.22
N LEU A 114 -12.56 -2.32 8.66
CA LEU A 114 -11.40 -2.19 7.79
C LEU A 114 -10.10 -2.45 8.56
N TRP A 115 -9.98 -1.98 9.80
CA TRP A 115 -8.84 -2.25 10.66
C TRP A 115 -8.65 -3.75 10.90
N ASP A 116 -9.71 -4.44 11.34
CA ASP A 116 -9.68 -5.88 11.61
C ASP A 116 -9.31 -6.67 10.34
N LEU A 117 -9.85 -6.26 9.18
CA LEU A 117 -9.47 -6.83 7.89
C LEU A 117 -7.98 -6.63 7.60
N LEU A 118 -7.49 -5.39 7.64
CA LEU A 118 -6.12 -5.05 7.23
C LEU A 118 -5.05 -5.67 8.14
N VAL A 119 -5.34 -5.79 9.44
CA VAL A 119 -4.43 -6.46 10.41
C VAL A 119 -4.43 -7.97 10.24
N GLY A 120 -5.53 -8.55 9.73
CA GLY A 120 -5.66 -9.98 9.46
C GLY A 120 -5.23 -10.41 8.05
N LEU A 121 -4.86 -9.47 7.18
CA LEU A 121 -4.20 -9.77 5.91
C LEU A 121 -2.80 -10.32 6.18
#